data_AF-A0A957FZF5-F1
#
_entry.id   AF-A0A957FZF5-F1
#
_cell.length_a   1.000
_cell.length_b   1.000
_cell.length_c   1.000
_cell.angle_alpha   90.00
_cell.angle_beta   90.00
_cell.angle_gamma   90.00
#
_symmetry.space_group_name_H-M   'P 1'
#
loop_
_entity.id
_entity.type
_entity.pdbx_description
1 polymer ?
#
loop_
_entity_poly.entity_id
_entity_poly.type
_entity_poly.pdbx_seq_one_letter_code
_entity_poly.pdbx_strand_id
1 'polypeptide(L)'
;MRQQAIDPTLWQEGLGALAIVGTVIGSPLLRPWYSHWGYADDTPGQALPGDQFVPRPNLQNNRSILIRATPEEVWPWLLQIGQGRGGLYSYVRLENLVGCNMKNAAQVLPELQALAVGDQIRLAEGEGGPAYTVRAIMPNEALILGGDSPPNSWAFILKPTANGMTRLIARYRIAYPRTVANFVMWRLLVDPIHFIMERQMLYGIKARAEQMARAQ
;
A
#
# COMPACT_ATOMS: atom_id res chain seq x y z
N MET A 1 -30.33 -2.21 5.35
CA MET A 1 -29.43 -2.54 4.22
C MET A 1 -28.20 -3.24 4.79
N ARG A 2 -27.94 -4.51 4.44
CA ARG A 2 -26.76 -5.25 4.92
C ARG A 2 -25.51 -4.58 4.34
N GLN A 3 -24.66 -4.01 5.19
CA GLN A 3 -23.27 -3.71 4.82
C GLN A 3 -22.66 -5.02 4.32
N GLN A 4 -22.38 -5.12 3.02
CA GLN A 4 -21.48 -6.17 2.53
C GLN A 4 -20.16 -6.00 3.29
N ALA A 5 -19.62 -7.08 3.83
CA ALA A 5 -18.31 -7.05 4.46
C ALA A 5 -17.29 -6.67 3.37
N ILE A 6 -16.84 -5.42 3.39
CA ILE A 6 -15.80 -4.89 2.50
C ILE A 6 -14.46 -5.56 2.83
N ASP A 7 -14.29 -5.95 4.09
CA ASP A 7 -13.09 -6.61 4.58
C ASP A 7 -13.08 -8.12 4.24
N PRO A 8 -11.88 -8.71 4.10
CA PRO A 8 -11.73 -10.14 3.86
C PRO A 8 -12.51 -11.02 4.85
N THR A 9 -13.15 -12.05 4.31
CA THR A 9 -13.71 -13.15 5.10
C THR A 9 -12.60 -14.01 5.71
N LEU A 10 -12.90 -14.78 6.76
CA LEU A 10 -11.93 -15.71 7.38
C LEU A 10 -11.25 -16.63 6.36
N TRP A 11 -12.01 -17.11 5.38
CA TRP A 11 -11.50 -17.93 4.30
C TRP A 11 -10.49 -17.17 3.42
N GLN A 12 -10.80 -15.92 3.05
CA GLN A 12 -9.91 -15.07 2.25
C GLN A 12 -8.64 -14.70 3.01
N GLU A 13 -8.71 -14.55 4.33
CA GLU A 13 -7.51 -14.34 5.17
C GLU A 13 -6.65 -15.60 5.25
N GLY A 14 -7.26 -16.77 5.40
CA GLY A 14 -6.55 -18.06 5.33
C GLY A 14 -5.85 -18.25 3.98
N LEU A 15 -6.55 -17.94 2.88
CA LEU A 15 -5.95 -17.92 1.54
C LEU A 15 -4.82 -16.88 1.41
N GLY A 16 -4.96 -15.71 2.05
CA GLY A 16 -3.91 -14.69 2.12
C GLY A 16 -2.64 -15.21 2.80
N ALA A 17 -2.78 -15.89 3.94
CA ALA A 17 -1.67 -16.52 4.66
C ALA A 17 -0.97 -17.60 3.81
N LEU A 18 -1.75 -18.47 3.17
CA LEU A 18 -1.20 -19.48 2.26
C LEU A 18 -0.49 -18.85 1.05
N ALA A 19 -1.06 -17.77 0.50
CA ALA A 19 -0.42 -17.03 -0.59
C ALA A 19 0.90 -16.37 -0.15
N ILE A 20 1.00 -15.89 1.10
CA ILE A 20 2.28 -15.41 1.66
C ILE A 20 3.31 -16.52 1.63
N VAL A 21 3.01 -17.70 2.21
CA VAL A 21 3.94 -18.83 2.25
C VAL A 21 4.36 -19.25 0.84
N GLY A 22 3.40 -19.41 -0.07
CA GLY A 22 3.67 -19.78 -1.46
C GLY A 22 4.51 -18.74 -2.20
N THR A 23 4.27 -17.44 -1.97
CA THR A 23 5.03 -16.36 -2.63
C THR A 23 6.43 -16.23 -2.04
N VAL A 24 6.62 -16.45 -0.74
CA VAL A 24 7.94 -16.48 -0.10
C VAL A 24 8.80 -17.60 -0.71
N ILE A 25 8.24 -18.82 -0.77
CA ILE A 25 8.92 -19.99 -1.36
C ILE A 25 9.21 -19.76 -2.85
N GLY A 26 8.23 -19.25 -3.61
CA GLY A 26 8.34 -18.99 -5.04
C GLY A 26 9.05 -17.68 -5.39
N SER A 27 9.50 -16.89 -4.41
CA SER A 27 9.96 -15.51 -4.61
C SER A 27 11.09 -15.36 -5.63
N PRO A 28 12.09 -16.28 -5.75
CA PRO A 28 13.13 -16.13 -6.76
C PRO A 28 12.60 -16.14 -8.20
N LEU A 29 11.49 -16.84 -8.45
CA LEU A 29 10.89 -17.01 -9.77
C LEU A 29 9.73 -16.03 -10.01
N LEU A 30 8.90 -15.80 -9.00
CA LEU A 30 7.67 -14.99 -9.13
C LEU A 30 7.94 -13.48 -9.07
N ARG A 31 9.13 -13.07 -8.64
CA ARG A 31 9.43 -11.66 -8.42
C ARG A 31 9.27 -10.75 -9.62
N PRO A 32 9.81 -11.07 -10.81
CA PRO A 32 9.63 -10.21 -11.98
C PRO A 32 8.16 -9.88 -12.23
N TRP A 33 7.26 -10.85 -11.98
CA TRP A 33 5.82 -10.67 -12.07
C TRP A 33 5.23 -9.85 -10.91
N TYR A 34 5.44 -10.25 -9.66
CA TYR A 34 4.77 -9.56 -8.54
C TYR A 34 5.30 -8.14 -8.29
N SER A 35 6.54 -7.85 -8.71
CA SER A 35 7.12 -6.51 -8.59
C SER A 35 6.52 -5.51 -9.59
N HIS A 36 5.85 -5.99 -10.64
CA HIS A 36 5.16 -5.17 -11.66
C HIS A 36 3.65 -5.47 -11.72
N TRP A 37 3.09 -6.04 -10.65
CA TRP A 37 1.72 -6.54 -10.66
C TRP A 37 0.71 -5.44 -11.03
N GLY A 38 -0.01 -5.67 -12.13
CA GLY A 38 -1.02 -4.74 -12.66
C GLY A 38 -0.44 -3.45 -13.25
N TYR A 39 0.88 -3.25 -13.23
CA TYR A 39 1.57 -2.09 -13.80
C TYR A 39 2.13 -2.43 -15.19
N ALA A 40 1.35 -2.18 -16.23
CA ALA A 40 1.73 -2.46 -17.61
C ALA A 40 2.61 -1.36 -18.23
N ASP A 41 2.55 -0.14 -17.70
CA ASP A 41 3.30 1.02 -18.18
C ASP A 41 4.74 1.02 -17.63
N ASP A 42 5.42 -0.12 -17.75
CA ASP A 42 6.79 -0.32 -17.27
C ASP A 42 7.81 0.24 -18.29
N THR A 43 7.67 1.53 -18.63
CA THR A 43 8.74 2.21 -19.37
C THR A 43 9.96 2.24 -18.45
N PRO A 44 11.04 1.52 -18.80
CA PRO A 44 12.19 1.43 -17.90
C PRO A 44 12.75 2.83 -17.64
N GLY A 45 12.91 3.18 -16.36
CA GLY A 45 13.44 4.47 -15.96
C GLY A 45 12.43 5.62 -15.87
N GLN A 46 11.12 5.36 -16.00
CA GLN A 46 10.11 6.39 -15.74
C GLN A 46 10.21 6.89 -14.28
N ALA A 47 10.54 8.17 -14.14
CA ALA A 47 10.52 8.86 -12.86
C ALA A 47 9.07 9.01 -12.38
N LEU A 48 8.81 8.64 -11.13
CA LEU A 48 7.54 8.87 -10.44
C LEU A 48 7.75 9.72 -9.20
N PRO A 49 6.72 10.46 -8.74
CA PRO A 49 6.82 11.22 -7.51
C PRO A 49 7.29 10.35 -6.33
N GLY A 50 8.29 10.84 -5.60
CA GLY A 50 8.86 10.16 -4.44
C GLY A 50 10.17 9.43 -4.72
N ASP A 51 10.54 9.24 -5.98
CA ASP A 51 11.81 8.61 -6.38
C ASP A 51 13.04 9.32 -5.79
N GLN A 52 12.94 10.64 -5.56
CA GLN A 52 14.02 11.46 -5.01
C GLN A 52 14.38 11.11 -3.56
N PHE A 53 13.47 10.49 -2.80
CA PHE A 53 13.74 10.09 -1.41
C PHE A 53 14.63 8.85 -1.34
N VAL A 54 14.63 8.01 -2.38
CA VAL A 54 15.51 6.83 -2.50
C VAL A 54 16.07 6.76 -3.92
N PRO A 55 17.08 7.61 -4.26
CA PRO A 55 17.56 7.73 -5.64
C PRO A 55 18.19 6.43 -6.18
N ARG A 56 18.84 5.66 -5.30
CA ARG A 56 19.55 4.41 -5.64
C ARG A 56 19.00 3.24 -4.81
N PRO A 57 17.81 2.73 -5.14
CA PRO A 57 17.21 1.64 -4.39
C PRO A 57 17.93 0.32 -4.68
N ASN A 58 18.00 -0.55 -3.66
CA ASN A 58 18.35 -1.95 -3.84
C ASN A 58 17.15 -2.76 -4.32
N LEU A 59 15.95 -2.31 -3.96
CA LEU A 59 14.69 -2.96 -4.30
C LEU A 59 13.66 -1.89 -4.68
N GLN A 60 13.00 -2.12 -5.82
CA GLN A 60 11.91 -1.31 -6.33
C GLN A 60 10.77 -2.21 -6.81
N ASN A 61 9.54 -1.79 -6.52
CA ASN A 61 8.29 -2.40 -6.98
C ASN A 61 7.36 -1.32 -7.52
N ASN A 62 6.67 -1.62 -8.61
CA ASN A 62 5.62 -0.81 -9.23
C ASN A 62 4.36 -1.66 -9.32
N ARG A 63 3.35 -1.39 -8.51
CA ARG A 63 2.09 -2.14 -8.53
C ARG A 63 0.96 -1.19 -8.86
N SER A 64 -0.04 -1.64 -9.62
CA SER A 64 -1.18 -0.76 -9.88
C SER A 64 -2.49 -1.49 -10.05
N ILE A 65 -3.57 -0.77 -9.75
CA ILE A 65 -4.94 -1.22 -9.97
C ILE A 65 -5.75 -0.09 -10.60
N LEU A 66 -6.71 -0.47 -11.46
CA LEU A 66 -7.71 0.45 -11.97
C LEU A 66 -8.90 0.51 -10.99
N ILE A 67 -9.31 1.70 -10.61
CA ILE A 67 -10.41 1.97 -9.69
C ILE A 67 -11.48 2.75 -10.46
N ARG A 68 -12.73 2.28 -10.44
CA ARG A 68 -13.89 2.94 -11.07
C ARG A 68 -14.41 4.07 -10.19
N ALA A 69 -13.54 5.05 -9.94
CA ALA A 69 -13.79 6.25 -9.17
C ALA A 69 -12.79 7.33 -9.61
N THR A 70 -13.13 8.61 -9.45
CA THR A 70 -12.24 9.73 -9.78
C THR A 70 -11.11 9.86 -8.74
N PRO A 71 -10.02 10.58 -9.03
CA PRO A 71 -8.96 10.79 -8.05
C PRO A 71 -9.47 11.41 -6.75
N GLU A 72 -10.43 12.34 -6.83
CA GLU A 72 -11.08 13.01 -5.70
C GLU A 72 -11.85 12.03 -4.80
N GLU A 73 -12.37 10.95 -5.37
CA GLU A 73 -13.09 9.91 -4.63
C GLU A 73 -12.13 8.87 -4.02
N VAL A 74 -10.96 8.66 -4.62
CA VAL A 74 -9.93 7.76 -4.09
C VAL A 74 -9.12 8.44 -2.98
N TRP A 75 -8.85 9.73 -3.13
CA TRP A 75 -7.95 10.50 -2.28
C TRP A 75 -8.25 10.45 -0.77
N PRO A 76 -9.51 10.58 -0.31
CA PRO A 76 -9.82 10.53 1.13
C PRO A 76 -9.46 9.20 1.78
N TRP A 77 -9.52 8.10 1.02
CA TRP A 77 -9.10 6.78 1.49
C TRP A 77 -7.59 6.70 1.67
N LEU A 78 -6.81 7.41 0.86
CA LEU A 78 -5.35 7.48 1.03
C LEU A 78 -4.97 8.29 2.28
N LEU A 79 -5.61 9.44 2.49
CA LEU A 79 -5.30 10.33 3.61
C LEU A 79 -5.53 9.67 4.97
N GLN A 80 -6.51 8.79 5.08
CA GLN A 80 -6.85 8.14 6.34
C GLN A 80 -6.18 6.78 6.54
N ILE A 81 -5.20 6.37 5.71
CA ILE A 81 -4.44 5.12 5.94
C ILE A 81 -3.71 5.20 7.28
N GLY A 82 -3.70 4.09 8.02
CA GLY A 82 -2.83 3.88 9.19
C GLY A 82 -3.51 3.23 10.39
N GLN A 83 -2.70 2.70 11.29
CA GLN A 83 -3.10 2.24 12.62
C GLN A 83 -3.54 3.44 13.47
N GLY A 84 -4.66 3.29 14.16
CA GLY A 84 -5.33 4.41 14.85
C GLY A 84 -5.99 5.42 13.92
N ARG A 85 -5.97 5.19 12.60
CA ARG A 85 -6.66 5.96 11.56
C ARG A 85 -7.74 5.09 10.92
N GLY A 86 -7.94 5.20 9.62
CA GLY A 86 -8.90 4.44 8.83
C GLY A 86 -8.48 3.01 8.48
N GLY A 87 -7.31 2.55 8.95
CA GLY A 87 -6.79 1.20 8.71
C GLY A 87 -5.88 1.10 7.49
N LEU A 88 -5.35 -0.11 7.24
CA LEU A 88 -4.54 -0.41 6.05
C LEU A 88 -5.35 -1.06 4.92
N TYR A 89 -6.64 -1.35 5.14
CA TYR A 89 -7.55 -1.95 4.16
C TYR A 89 -7.11 -3.34 3.67
N SER A 90 -6.24 -4.01 4.42
CA SER A 90 -5.65 -5.29 4.04
C SER A 90 -6.31 -6.47 4.79
N TYR A 91 -5.53 -7.40 5.34
CA TYR A 91 -5.98 -8.56 6.10
C TYR A 91 -5.96 -8.27 7.61
N VAL A 92 -7.05 -7.73 8.14
CA VAL A 92 -7.12 -7.26 9.54
C VAL A 92 -6.81 -8.35 10.56
N ARG A 93 -7.24 -9.60 10.36
CA ARG A 93 -6.94 -10.65 11.34
C ARG A 93 -5.50 -11.12 11.22
N LEU A 94 -4.90 -11.16 10.03
CA LEU A 94 -3.46 -11.42 9.89
C LEU A 94 -2.62 -10.32 10.55
N GLU A 95 -2.99 -9.05 10.35
CA GLU A 95 -2.37 -7.90 11.02
C GLU A 95 -2.50 -8.02 12.55
N ASN A 96 -3.67 -8.39 13.04
CA ASN A 96 -3.91 -8.52 14.48
C ASN A 96 -3.26 -9.76 15.10
N LEU A 97 -3.04 -10.83 14.32
CA LEU A 97 -2.28 -12.00 14.74
C LEU A 97 -0.83 -11.63 15.10
N VAL A 98 -0.26 -10.65 14.39
CA VAL A 98 1.09 -10.15 14.64
C VAL A 98 1.12 -8.89 15.51
N GLY A 99 -0.01 -8.55 16.16
CA GLY A 99 -0.09 -7.48 17.15
C GLY A 99 -0.30 -6.08 16.60
N CYS A 100 -0.74 -5.90 15.34
CA CYS A 100 -0.93 -4.57 14.78
C CYS A 100 -2.15 -3.80 15.34
N ASN A 101 -3.13 -4.50 15.93
CA ASN A 101 -4.40 -3.93 16.41
C ASN A 101 -5.05 -2.94 15.41
N MET A 102 -5.24 -3.42 14.19
CA MET A 102 -5.80 -2.72 13.06
C MET A 102 -7.33 -2.79 13.05
N LYS A 103 -7.97 -1.70 12.62
CA LYS A 103 -9.39 -1.63 12.30
C LYS A 103 -9.56 -0.84 11.01
N ASN A 104 -10.29 -1.40 10.04
CA ASN A 104 -10.55 -0.70 8.79
C ASN A 104 -11.85 0.12 8.89
N ALA A 105 -11.78 1.38 8.51
CA ALA A 105 -12.95 2.22 8.34
C ALA A 105 -13.74 1.78 7.10
N ALA A 106 -15.07 1.78 7.20
CA ALA A 106 -15.98 1.51 6.08
C ALA A 106 -16.44 2.78 5.37
N GLN A 107 -16.12 3.96 5.93
CA GLN A 107 -16.49 5.28 5.42
C GLN A 107 -15.30 6.23 5.52
N VAL A 108 -15.39 7.35 4.80
CA VAL A 108 -14.45 8.47 4.97
C VAL A 108 -14.75 9.16 6.29
N LEU A 109 -13.73 9.31 7.13
CA LEU A 109 -13.83 9.95 8.44
C LEU A 109 -13.35 11.40 8.33
N PRO A 110 -14.22 12.42 8.48
CA PRO A 110 -13.85 13.83 8.33
C PRO A 110 -12.66 14.25 9.20
N GLU A 111 -12.58 13.72 10.41
CA GLU A 111 -11.53 13.98 11.39
C GLU A 111 -10.14 13.46 10.96
N LEU A 112 -10.09 12.50 10.02
CA LEU A 112 -8.83 11.94 9.53
C LEU A 112 -8.32 12.58 8.23
N GLN A 113 -9.06 13.56 7.67
CA GLN A 113 -8.69 14.18 6.39
C GLN A 113 -7.62 15.26 6.53
N ALA A 114 -7.34 15.74 7.75
CA ALA A 114 -6.29 16.69 8.03
C ALA A 114 -4.93 15.98 8.23
N LEU A 115 -4.35 15.48 7.14
CA LEU A 115 -2.99 14.92 7.12
C LEU A 115 -1.98 15.97 6.63
N ALA A 116 -0.85 16.12 7.32
CA ALA A 116 0.21 17.06 6.99
C ALA A 116 1.55 16.36 6.70
N VAL A 117 2.44 17.05 5.97
CA VAL A 117 3.83 16.63 5.81
C VAL A 117 4.52 16.62 7.18
N GLY A 118 5.23 15.54 7.49
CA GLY A 118 5.85 15.30 8.79
C GLY A 118 5.03 14.43 9.73
N ASP A 119 3.74 14.22 9.47
CA ASP A 119 2.91 13.32 10.28
C ASP A 119 3.40 11.87 10.18
N GLN A 120 3.16 11.10 11.25
CA GLN A 120 3.49 9.68 11.28
C GLN A 120 2.25 8.82 10.98
N ILE A 121 2.38 7.94 9.99
CA ILE A 121 1.44 6.87 9.70
C ILE A 121 1.98 5.58 10.29
N ARG A 122 1.40 5.17 11.42
CA ARG A 122 1.74 3.91 12.10
C ARG A 122 1.14 2.72 11.35
N LEU A 123 1.85 1.59 11.34
CA LEU A 123 1.39 0.32 10.77
C LEU A 123 1.01 -0.71 11.85
N ALA A 124 1.41 -0.47 13.10
CA ALA A 124 1.11 -1.30 14.26
C ALA A 124 0.98 -0.44 15.53
N GLU A 125 0.36 -1.01 16.56
CA GLU A 125 0.22 -0.40 17.88
C GLU A 125 1.55 -0.35 18.66
N GLY A 126 1.66 0.61 19.59
CA GLY A 126 2.81 0.76 20.49
C GLY A 126 3.80 1.86 20.08
N GLU A 127 4.45 2.47 21.07
CA GLU A 127 5.58 3.38 20.81
C GLU A 127 6.77 2.57 20.28
N GLY A 128 7.28 2.94 19.10
CA GLY A 128 8.35 2.21 18.40
C GLY A 128 7.87 1.16 17.39
N GLY A 129 6.56 0.99 17.19
CA GLY A 129 6.03 0.19 16.08
C GLY A 129 6.42 0.76 14.70
N PRO A 130 6.43 -0.05 13.64
CA PRO A 130 6.76 0.42 12.30
C PRO A 130 5.84 1.55 11.88
N ALA A 131 6.43 2.68 11.47
CA ALA A 131 5.71 3.85 11.00
C ALA A 131 6.43 4.46 9.79
N TYR A 132 5.65 5.11 8.93
CA TYR A 132 6.19 5.98 7.88
C TYR A 132 5.94 7.43 8.23
N THR A 133 6.86 8.30 7.83
CA THR A 133 6.65 9.75 7.85
C THR A 133 6.03 10.18 6.52
N VAL A 134 5.04 11.06 6.57
CA VAL A 134 4.50 11.71 5.36
C VAL A 134 5.56 12.66 4.81
N ARG A 135 6.09 12.34 3.63
CA ARG A 135 7.16 13.11 2.98
C ARG A 135 6.65 14.19 2.05
N ALA A 136 5.53 13.92 1.39
CA ALA A 136 4.89 14.89 0.49
C ALA A 136 3.43 14.52 0.27
N ILE A 137 2.62 15.56 0.07
CA ILE A 137 1.21 15.47 -0.25
C ILE A 137 0.97 16.34 -1.48
N MET A 138 0.50 15.73 -2.56
CA MET A 138 0.03 16.37 -3.78
C MET A 138 -1.46 16.04 -3.91
N PRO A 139 -2.37 16.96 -3.54
CA PRO A 139 -3.81 16.68 -3.47
C PRO A 139 -4.35 16.03 -4.74
N ASN A 140 -5.10 14.92 -4.59
CA ASN A 140 -5.68 14.12 -5.67
C ASN A 140 -4.68 13.54 -6.69
N GLU A 141 -3.37 13.65 -6.43
CA GLU A 141 -2.33 13.23 -7.36
C GLU A 141 -1.37 12.22 -6.74
N ALA A 142 -0.80 12.52 -5.57
CA ALA A 142 0.16 11.62 -4.93
C ALA A 142 0.31 11.84 -3.43
N LEU A 143 0.35 10.74 -2.68
CA LEU A 143 0.74 10.69 -1.28
C LEU A 143 2.06 9.92 -1.17
N ILE A 144 3.09 10.55 -0.59
CA ILE A 144 4.41 9.93 -0.46
C ILE A 144 4.73 9.73 1.00
N LEU A 145 4.94 8.47 1.38
CA LEU A 145 5.39 8.04 2.70
C LEU A 145 6.86 7.61 2.62
N GLY A 146 7.59 7.71 3.71
CA GLY A 146 8.97 7.22 3.74
C GLY A 146 9.57 7.10 5.13
N GLY A 147 10.63 6.31 5.23
CA GLY A 147 11.41 6.08 6.44
C GLY A 147 12.90 6.25 6.18
N ASP A 148 13.67 6.56 7.22
CA ASP A 148 15.10 6.88 7.10
C ASP A 148 16.04 5.72 7.49
N SER A 149 15.52 4.69 8.15
CA SER A 149 16.35 3.62 8.75
C SER A 149 15.71 2.23 8.59
N PRO A 150 15.97 1.53 7.48
CA PRO A 150 16.72 1.97 6.30
C PRO A 150 15.95 2.98 5.42
N PRO A 151 16.63 3.80 4.58
CA PRO A 151 15.97 4.72 3.66
C PRO A 151 15.00 3.99 2.73
N ASN A 152 13.73 4.40 2.78
CA ASN A 152 12.66 3.83 1.98
C ASN A 152 11.62 4.90 1.60
N SER A 153 10.86 4.63 0.54
CA SER A 153 9.73 5.43 0.11
C SER A 153 8.60 4.55 -0.38
N TRP A 154 7.39 4.88 0.01
CA TRP A 154 6.15 4.26 -0.44
C TRP A 154 5.21 5.35 -0.98
N ALA A 155 5.10 5.42 -2.30
CA ALA A 155 4.34 6.45 -3.00
C ALA A 155 3.05 5.85 -3.57
N PHE A 156 1.92 6.50 -3.29
CA PHE A 156 0.62 6.23 -3.90
C PHE A 156 0.32 7.35 -4.89
N ILE A 157 0.18 7.02 -6.17
CA ILE A 157 0.01 7.98 -7.25
C ILE A 157 -1.30 7.69 -7.97
N LEU A 158 -2.14 8.71 -8.10
CA LEU A 158 -3.41 8.67 -8.78
C LEU A 158 -3.20 9.22 -10.19
N LYS A 159 -3.38 8.38 -11.21
CA LYS A 159 -3.42 8.81 -12.61
C LYS A 159 -4.86 8.72 -13.13
N PRO A 160 -5.52 9.86 -13.44
CA PRO A 160 -6.83 9.82 -14.05
C PRO A 160 -6.76 9.16 -15.44
N THR A 161 -7.84 8.48 -15.82
CA THR A 161 -8.02 7.91 -17.16
C THR A 161 -9.15 8.63 -17.89
N ALA A 162 -9.19 8.53 -19.22
CA ALA A 162 -10.15 9.26 -20.06
C ALA A 162 -11.64 8.97 -19.75
N ASN A 163 -11.93 7.85 -19.10
CA ASN A 163 -13.28 7.40 -18.73
C ASN A 163 -13.67 7.72 -17.27
N GLY A 164 -12.99 8.69 -16.63
CA GLY A 164 -13.29 9.10 -15.25
C GLY A 164 -12.90 8.07 -14.19
N MET A 165 -12.09 7.07 -14.55
CA MET A 165 -11.50 6.11 -13.60
C MET A 165 -10.12 6.60 -13.16
N THR A 166 -9.56 5.92 -12.17
CA THR A 166 -8.24 6.23 -11.63
C THR A 166 -7.37 4.99 -11.66
N ARG A 167 -6.18 5.10 -12.25
CA ARG A 167 -5.12 4.13 -12.03
C ARG A 167 -4.35 4.53 -10.78
N LEU A 168 -4.53 3.77 -9.71
CA LEU A 168 -3.75 3.90 -8.49
C LEU A 168 -2.46 3.08 -8.61
N ILE A 169 -1.33 3.76 -8.59
CA ILE A 169 0.01 3.17 -8.64
C ILE A 169 0.61 3.23 -7.23
N ALA A 170 1.05 2.10 -6.70
CA ALA A 170 1.90 2.01 -5.53
C ALA A 170 3.35 1.75 -5.98
N ARG A 171 4.25 2.70 -5.69
CA ARG A 171 5.69 2.54 -5.89
C ARG A 171 6.39 2.42 -4.55
N TYR A 172 7.03 1.28 -4.33
CA TYR A 172 7.88 1.05 -3.16
C TYR A 172 9.35 1.02 -3.57
N ARG A 173 10.20 1.76 -2.85
CA ARG A 173 11.65 1.79 -3.03
C ARG A 173 12.32 1.68 -1.66
N ILE A 174 13.39 0.90 -1.58
CA ILE A 174 14.20 0.79 -0.36
C ILE A 174 15.68 0.62 -0.72
N ALA A 175 16.54 1.30 0.03
CA ALA A 175 17.98 1.15 -0.04
C ALA A 175 18.51 0.57 1.28
N TYR A 176 19.37 -0.45 1.18
CA TYR A 176 19.95 -1.14 2.33
C TYR A 176 21.38 -1.62 2.03
N PRO A 177 22.23 -1.81 3.06
CA PRO A 177 23.58 -2.33 2.88
C PRO A 177 23.57 -3.67 2.14
N ARG A 178 24.43 -3.83 1.13
CA ARG A 178 24.50 -5.03 0.28
C ARG A 178 25.19 -6.20 0.98
N THR A 179 24.53 -6.76 1.99
CA THR A 179 24.97 -7.99 2.67
C THR A 179 24.06 -9.16 2.26
N VAL A 180 24.55 -10.38 2.39
CA VAL A 180 23.74 -11.59 2.13
C VAL A 180 22.53 -11.64 3.08
N ALA A 181 22.72 -11.28 4.35
CA ALA A 181 21.63 -11.21 5.33
C ALA A 181 20.54 -10.21 4.91
N ASN A 182 20.91 -9.00 4.49
CA ASN A 182 19.95 -8.02 4.00
C ASN A 182 19.30 -8.45 2.69
N PHE A 183 20.04 -9.11 1.80
CA PHE A 183 19.46 -9.69 0.60
C PHE A 183 18.36 -10.70 0.96
N VAL A 184 18.64 -11.68 1.82
CA VAL A 184 17.64 -12.70 2.22
C VAL A 184 16.45 -12.02 2.89
N MET A 185 16.69 -11.15 3.88
CA MET A 185 15.64 -10.46 4.61
C MET A 185 14.73 -9.63 3.68
N TRP A 186 15.31 -8.69 2.93
CA TRP A 186 14.51 -7.75 2.15
C TRP A 186 13.95 -8.38 0.87
N ARG A 187 14.75 -9.20 0.16
CA ARG A 187 14.38 -9.74 -1.15
C ARG A 187 13.50 -10.99 -1.05
N LEU A 188 13.79 -11.89 -0.13
CA LEU A 188 13.16 -13.22 -0.09
C LEU A 188 12.04 -13.31 0.96
N LEU A 189 12.07 -12.47 2.01
CA LEU A 189 11.03 -12.47 3.05
C LEU A 189 10.13 -11.24 2.94
N VAL A 190 10.69 -10.04 3.07
CA VAL A 190 9.88 -8.81 3.16
C VAL A 190 9.16 -8.50 1.85
N ASP A 191 9.84 -8.54 0.69
CA ASP A 191 9.23 -8.22 -0.61
C ASP A 191 7.98 -9.06 -0.95
N PRO A 192 8.01 -10.40 -0.87
CA PRO A 192 6.82 -11.22 -1.16
C PRO A 192 5.71 -11.08 -0.10
N ILE A 193 6.04 -10.86 1.18
CA ILE A 193 5.02 -10.55 2.20
C ILE A 193 4.37 -9.20 1.89
N HIS A 194 5.19 -8.19 1.63
CA HIS A 194 4.76 -6.85 1.25
C HIS A 194 3.89 -6.88 -0.01
N PHE A 195 4.17 -7.75 -0.97
CA PHE A 195 3.30 -7.96 -2.13
C PHE A 195 1.88 -8.34 -1.75
N ILE A 196 1.71 -9.38 -0.94
CA ILE A 196 0.37 -9.88 -0.61
C ILE A 196 -0.41 -8.83 0.19
N MET A 197 0.24 -8.18 1.14
CA MET A 197 -0.37 -7.13 1.97
C MET A 197 -0.75 -5.89 1.15
N GLU A 198 0.18 -5.35 0.35
CA GLU A 198 -0.08 -4.17 -0.51
C GLU A 198 -1.14 -4.48 -1.57
N ARG A 199 -1.12 -5.69 -2.15
CA ARG A 199 -2.14 -6.09 -3.12
C ARG A 199 -3.53 -6.04 -2.51
N GLN A 200 -3.69 -6.59 -1.29
CA GLN A 200 -4.98 -6.57 -0.62
C GLN A 200 -5.40 -5.15 -0.22
N MET A 201 -4.46 -4.33 0.27
CA MET A 201 -4.70 -2.92 0.53
C MET A 201 -5.22 -2.18 -0.70
N LEU A 202 -4.61 -2.37 -1.87
CA LEU A 202 -5.06 -1.76 -3.13
C LEU A 202 -6.48 -2.20 -3.50
N TYR A 203 -6.82 -3.49 -3.31
CA TYR A 203 -8.19 -3.97 -3.48
C TYR A 203 -9.17 -3.39 -2.45
N GLY A 204 -8.74 -3.22 -1.20
CA GLY A 204 -9.54 -2.64 -0.13
C GLY A 204 -9.85 -1.17 -0.36
N ILE A 205 -8.88 -0.39 -0.86
CA ILE A 205 -9.08 1.01 -1.30
C ILE A 205 -10.04 1.04 -2.48
N LYS A 206 -9.81 0.20 -3.50
CA LYS A 206 -10.70 0.10 -4.67
C LYS A 206 -12.16 -0.16 -4.27
N ALA A 207 -12.40 -1.17 -3.44
CA ALA A 207 -13.75 -1.55 -3.05
C ALA A 207 -14.50 -0.39 -2.36
N ARG A 208 -13.80 0.34 -1.49
CA ARG A 208 -14.31 1.49 -0.73
C ARG A 208 -14.59 2.70 -1.61
N ALA A 209 -13.62 3.09 -2.45
CA ALA A 209 -13.76 4.21 -3.37
C ALA A 209 -14.89 3.95 -4.38
N GLU A 210 -14.97 2.76 -4.97
CA GLU A 210 -16.04 2.44 -5.93
C GLU A 210 -17.42 2.34 -5.27
N GLN A 211 -17.49 1.91 -4.01
CA GLN A 211 -18.75 1.91 -3.27
C GLN A 211 -19.21 3.34 -2.97
N MET A 212 -18.29 4.23 -2.60
CA MET A 212 -18.58 5.63 -2.36
C MET A 212 -19.03 6.34 -3.65
N ALA A 213 -18.37 6.06 -4.78
CA ALA A 213 -18.73 6.61 -6.09
C ALA A 213 -20.13 6.18 -6.55
N ARG A 214 -20.52 4.92 -6.28
CA ARG A 214 -21.88 4.42 -6.60
C ARG A 214 -22.98 4.98 -5.71
N ALA A 215 -22.64 5.54 -4.56
CA ALA A 215 -23.60 6.07 -3.60
C ALA A 215 -23.91 7.57 -3.83
N GLN A 216 -23.18 8.21 -4.74
CA GLN A 216 -23.40 9.58 -5.22
C GLN A 216 -24.31 9.57 -6.44
#